data_AF-B6Q730-F1
#
_entry.id   AF-B6Q730-F1
#
_cell.length_a   1.000
_cell.length_b   1.000
_cell.length_c   1.000
_cell.angle_alpha   90.00
_cell.angle_beta   90.00
_cell.angle_gamma   90.00
#
_symmetry.space_group_name_H-M   'P 1'
#
loop_
_entity.id
_entity.type
_entity.pdbx_description
1 polymer ?
#
loop_
_entity_poly.entity_id
_entity_poly.type
_entity_poly.pdbx_seq_one_letter_code
_entity_poly.pdbx_strand_id
1 'polypeptide(L)'
;MRAPLLAPSLVLIALQSKQPGVMKEALKWYDRGLGYLRTRLKHLNDNVTDEAEDNFLIYAALFMSIYESLQTTVIGGYEQHVIGAVALLQAKGPELFAKPEYHDLFLAIRGHAIHVSLMTGNPTCLANEEWLLTPFPQQTRTKFEIINDILLLIPKYLSELRKELYYAVDTFKQDSAKQKFIWMIDSMKKDLDELQGHILQFLRPMPSSRDSILAPDIGTNENEPDYCDLYDFTSPIHAKIVAMSACARIVILGILSSTTLSTPPWPCFFPIENWHDETLVAEIEEASKQILSASQYLSQFIIGCAYSRMILPLQVVGQMSPNQAQRETARNILEFWYNDTPVKGLTLLALQAIDTTTTLGSHTNLTEITLDFDLLWRNNVPLQKVVMGLAFHGRGFTVSSTSCTEPGCAFSSGSLPGNCCRTLSMLMNSEIKNRIALRRIESSLDQEAEVEILTWDDQWTTYDDASSFKLKTNFARSECLGAMVWAVSHGDSSGTFSRSLSNTAIRPFTSLKRYRGDGSSSRKTSLFTSNISNCIRIAALRTVRRQPVGGTRTITGSAIQPALRTQ
;
A
#
# COMPACT_ATOMS: atom_id res chain seq x y z
N MET A 1 -27.38 -3.33 10.41
CA MET A 1 -27.64 -2.15 9.56
C MET A 1 -27.35 -0.80 10.22
N ARG A 2 -27.93 -0.42 11.38
CA ARG A 2 -27.76 0.95 11.94
C ARG A 2 -26.32 1.33 12.31
N ALA A 3 -25.51 0.39 12.81
CA ALA A 3 -24.18 0.70 13.34
C ALA A 3 -23.18 1.19 12.28
N PRO A 4 -23.00 0.53 11.11
CA PRO A 4 -22.16 1.05 10.03
C PRO A 4 -22.55 2.44 9.52
N LEU A 5 -23.83 2.82 9.60
CA LEU A 5 -24.28 4.15 9.22
C LEU A 5 -24.01 5.20 10.31
N LEU A 6 -24.28 4.86 11.57
CA LEU A 6 -24.13 5.79 12.69
C LEU A 6 -22.67 6.13 13.00
N ALA A 7 -21.75 5.18 12.83
CA ALA A 7 -20.34 5.39 13.12
C ALA A 7 -19.73 6.59 12.36
N PRO A 8 -19.77 6.65 11.01
CA PRO A 8 -19.21 7.79 10.27
C PRO A 8 -19.97 9.10 10.52
N SER A 9 -21.29 9.06 10.78
CA SER A 9 -22.02 10.27 11.14
C SER A 9 -21.58 10.83 12.50
N LEU A 10 -21.43 9.96 13.50
CA LEU A 10 -21.01 10.37 14.84
C LEU A 10 -19.56 10.84 14.88
N VAL A 11 -18.66 10.23 14.11
CA VAL A 11 -17.27 10.70 14.04
C VAL A 11 -17.20 12.07 13.38
N LEU A 12 -17.98 12.31 12.32
CA LEU A 12 -18.07 13.63 11.70
C LEU A 12 -18.57 14.70 12.68
N ILE A 13 -19.65 14.39 13.43
CA ILE A 13 -20.18 15.30 14.46
C ILE A 13 -19.15 15.50 15.57
N ALA A 14 -18.45 14.46 16.01
CA ALA A 14 -17.42 14.55 17.04
C ALA A 14 -16.29 15.49 16.62
N LEU A 15 -15.83 15.37 15.37
CA LEU A 15 -14.77 16.22 14.80
C LEU A 15 -15.24 17.68 14.66
N GLN A 16 -16.46 17.90 14.18
CA GLN A 16 -17.03 19.25 14.03
C GLN A 16 -17.29 19.94 15.38
N SER A 17 -17.80 19.21 16.35
CA SER A 17 -18.13 19.74 17.69
C SER A 17 -16.94 19.80 18.64
N LYS A 18 -15.81 19.15 18.30
CA LYS A 18 -14.62 18.99 19.14
C LYS A 18 -14.94 18.38 20.52
N GLN A 19 -15.95 17.52 20.62
CA GLN A 19 -16.38 16.90 21.88
C GLN A 19 -15.83 15.46 22.06
N PRO A 20 -14.96 15.22 23.06
CA PRO A 20 -14.37 13.89 23.29
C PRO A 20 -15.40 12.80 23.63
N GLY A 21 -16.52 13.18 24.28
CA GLY A 21 -17.59 12.23 24.62
C GLY A 21 -18.28 11.65 23.39
N VAL A 22 -18.53 12.48 22.38
CA VAL A 22 -19.13 12.05 21.10
C VAL A 22 -18.14 11.18 20.33
N MET A 23 -16.84 11.50 20.37
CA MET A 23 -15.79 10.68 19.76
C MET A 23 -15.75 9.27 20.34
N LYS A 24 -15.82 9.15 21.68
CA LYS A 24 -15.89 7.84 22.35
C LYS A 24 -17.11 7.04 21.94
N GLU A 25 -18.25 7.71 21.75
CA GLU A 25 -19.47 7.05 21.28
C GLU A 25 -19.35 6.61 19.82
N ALA A 26 -18.78 7.45 18.94
CA ALA A 26 -18.49 7.11 17.55
C ALA A 26 -17.66 5.82 17.44
N LEU A 27 -16.62 5.69 18.26
CA LEU A 27 -15.77 4.49 18.32
C LEU A 27 -16.54 3.23 18.74
N LYS A 28 -17.49 3.34 19.69
CA LYS A 28 -18.35 2.19 20.07
C LYS A 28 -19.25 1.76 18.92
N TRP A 29 -19.80 2.71 18.17
CA TRP A 29 -20.64 2.40 17.01
C TRP A 29 -19.82 1.81 15.87
N TYR A 30 -18.57 2.26 15.72
CA TYR A 30 -17.63 1.67 14.79
C TYR A 30 -17.35 0.20 15.13
N ASP A 31 -17.01 -0.11 16.40
CA ASP A 31 -16.82 -1.50 16.86
C ASP A 31 -18.06 -2.37 16.63
N ARG A 32 -19.26 -1.85 16.93
CA ARG A 32 -20.53 -2.53 16.62
C ARG A 32 -20.72 -2.74 15.11
N GLY A 33 -20.30 -1.79 14.28
CA GLY A 33 -20.30 -1.88 12.83
C GLY A 33 -19.38 -3.00 12.32
N LEU A 34 -18.19 -3.12 12.90
CA LEU A 34 -17.26 -4.22 12.62
C LEU A 34 -17.85 -5.56 13.03
N GLY A 35 -18.45 -5.64 14.22
CA GLY A 35 -19.14 -6.84 14.70
C GLY A 35 -20.29 -7.27 13.78
N TYR A 36 -21.07 -6.31 13.28
CA TYR A 36 -22.12 -6.55 12.29
C TYR A 36 -21.54 -7.13 10.99
N LEU A 37 -20.54 -6.47 10.38
CA LEU A 37 -19.90 -6.94 9.15
C LEU A 37 -19.33 -8.35 9.32
N ARG A 38 -18.55 -8.60 10.38
CA ARG A 38 -17.95 -9.91 10.66
C ARG A 38 -18.98 -11.02 10.82
N THR A 39 -20.10 -10.73 11.47
CA THR A 39 -21.17 -11.71 11.66
C THR A 39 -21.83 -12.02 10.33
N ARG A 40 -22.18 -10.99 9.55
CA ARG A 40 -22.87 -11.18 8.26
C ARG A 40 -22.00 -11.86 7.21
N LEU A 41 -20.73 -11.49 7.11
CA LEU A 41 -19.80 -12.12 6.17
C LEU A 41 -19.62 -13.63 6.43
N LYS A 42 -19.80 -14.11 7.66
CA LYS A 42 -19.75 -15.56 7.97
C LYS A 42 -20.95 -16.33 7.43
N HIS A 43 -22.08 -15.67 7.25
CA HIS A 43 -23.35 -16.26 6.84
C HIS A 43 -23.73 -15.91 5.40
N LEU A 44 -22.80 -15.33 4.63
CA LEU A 44 -23.07 -14.80 3.29
C LEU A 44 -23.48 -15.87 2.26
N ASN A 45 -23.12 -17.13 2.51
CA ASN A 45 -23.45 -18.27 1.65
C ASN A 45 -24.62 -19.10 2.18
N ASP A 46 -25.27 -18.68 3.26
CA ASP A 46 -26.43 -19.39 3.80
C ASP A 46 -27.65 -19.05 2.92
N ASN A 47 -28.40 -20.06 2.45
CA ASN A 47 -29.56 -19.92 1.54
C ASN A 47 -30.75 -19.10 2.09
N VAL A 48 -30.57 -18.38 3.21
CA VAL A 48 -31.60 -17.69 3.99
C VAL A 48 -31.38 -16.17 4.02
N THR A 49 -30.34 -15.64 3.36
CA THR A 49 -30.04 -14.21 3.42
C THR A 49 -31.00 -13.37 2.56
N ASP A 50 -31.46 -12.26 3.14
CA ASP A 50 -32.23 -11.22 2.45
C ASP A 50 -31.32 -10.48 1.45
N GLU A 51 -31.70 -10.48 0.18
CA GLU A 51 -30.95 -9.84 -0.92
C GLU A 51 -30.67 -8.34 -0.64
N ALA A 52 -31.62 -7.65 -0.01
CA ALA A 52 -31.45 -6.25 0.38
C ALA A 52 -30.38 -6.09 1.48
N GLU A 53 -30.33 -7.03 2.42
CA GLU A 53 -29.33 -7.03 3.50
C GLU A 53 -27.93 -7.36 2.98
N ASP A 54 -27.82 -8.26 2.00
CA ASP A 54 -26.55 -8.58 1.35
C ASP A 54 -26.03 -7.41 0.51
N ASN A 55 -26.90 -6.70 -0.20
CA ASN A 55 -26.54 -5.48 -0.92
C ASN A 55 -26.13 -4.37 0.07
N PHE A 56 -26.73 -4.31 1.26
CA PHE A 56 -26.34 -3.38 2.33
C PHE A 56 -24.89 -3.60 2.81
N LEU A 57 -24.32 -4.80 2.69
CA LEU A 57 -22.94 -5.05 3.11
C LEU A 57 -21.92 -4.22 2.32
N ILE A 58 -22.22 -3.94 1.06
CA ILE A 58 -21.38 -3.08 0.21
C ILE A 58 -21.38 -1.65 0.75
N TYR A 59 -22.57 -1.11 1.08
CA TYR A 59 -22.70 0.20 1.73
C TYR A 59 -22.02 0.22 3.10
N ALA A 60 -22.19 -0.84 3.90
CA ALA A 60 -21.56 -0.94 5.20
C ALA A 60 -20.04 -0.89 5.10
N ALA A 61 -19.41 -1.65 4.20
CA ALA A 61 -17.97 -1.59 3.98
C ALA A 61 -17.52 -0.18 3.54
N LEU A 62 -18.24 0.47 2.63
CA LEU A 62 -17.97 1.85 2.22
C LEU A 62 -18.10 2.84 3.40
N PHE A 63 -19.10 2.71 4.25
CA PHE A 63 -19.27 3.59 5.40
C PHE A 63 -18.16 3.40 6.45
N MET A 64 -17.68 2.17 6.62
CA MET A 64 -16.55 1.89 7.50
C MET A 64 -15.24 2.45 6.94
N SER A 65 -15.05 2.47 5.61
CA SER A 65 -13.91 3.18 5.02
C SER A 65 -14.01 4.69 5.24
N ILE A 66 -15.21 5.28 5.11
CA ILE A 66 -15.41 6.70 5.42
C ILE A 66 -15.09 6.99 6.89
N TYR A 67 -15.44 6.12 7.83
CA TYR A 67 -15.01 6.29 9.21
C TYR A 67 -13.48 6.32 9.33
N GLU A 68 -12.77 5.34 8.73
CA GLU A 68 -11.31 5.23 8.81
C GLU A 68 -10.58 6.38 8.09
N SER A 69 -11.17 6.96 7.05
CA SER A 69 -10.61 8.15 6.41
C SER A 69 -10.72 9.38 7.31
N LEU A 70 -11.79 9.45 8.12
CA LEU A 70 -12.02 10.57 9.03
C LEU A 70 -11.18 10.43 10.31
N GLN A 71 -11.26 9.26 10.95
CA GLN A 71 -10.53 8.94 12.16
C GLN A 71 -9.94 7.54 12.02
N THR A 72 -8.66 7.48 11.70
CA THR A 72 -7.94 6.21 11.60
C THR A 72 -7.88 5.53 12.96
N THR A 73 -8.33 4.27 12.98
CA THR A 73 -8.17 3.40 14.14
C THR A 73 -6.92 2.53 14.00
N VAL A 74 -6.55 2.21 12.76
CA VAL A 74 -5.49 1.29 12.36
C VAL A 74 -4.89 1.72 11.02
N ILE A 75 -3.57 1.69 10.91
CA ILE A 75 -2.87 1.94 9.63
C ILE A 75 -3.37 0.95 8.57
N GLY A 76 -3.81 1.46 7.41
CA GLY A 76 -4.38 0.65 6.34
C GLY A 76 -5.86 0.23 6.52
N GLY A 77 -6.52 0.64 7.62
CA GLY A 77 -7.93 0.30 7.87
C GLY A 77 -8.88 0.80 6.76
N TYR A 78 -8.65 2.03 6.26
CA TYR A 78 -9.39 2.58 5.12
C TYR A 78 -9.26 1.68 3.88
N GLU A 79 -8.04 1.30 3.53
CA GLU A 79 -7.74 0.49 2.35
C GLU A 79 -8.43 -0.87 2.44
N GLN A 80 -8.35 -1.52 3.60
CA GLN A 80 -8.98 -2.83 3.83
C GLN A 80 -10.51 -2.77 3.65
N HIS A 81 -11.17 -1.73 4.12
CA HIS A 81 -12.61 -1.58 3.92
C HIS A 81 -12.99 -1.31 2.48
N VAL A 82 -12.21 -0.50 1.75
CA VAL A 82 -12.42 -0.28 0.31
C VAL A 82 -12.20 -1.57 -0.48
N ILE A 83 -11.14 -2.33 -0.18
CA ILE A 83 -10.87 -3.64 -0.78
C ILE A 83 -12.03 -4.60 -0.49
N GLY A 84 -12.54 -4.62 0.74
CA GLY A 84 -13.73 -5.39 1.11
C GLY A 84 -14.99 -4.99 0.34
N ALA A 85 -15.23 -3.68 0.18
CA ALA A 85 -16.35 -3.17 -0.60
C ALA A 85 -16.25 -3.57 -2.09
N VAL A 86 -15.06 -3.48 -2.68
CA VAL A 86 -14.79 -3.93 -4.06
C VAL A 86 -15.00 -5.43 -4.19
N ALA A 87 -14.56 -6.24 -3.24
CA ALA A 87 -14.75 -7.69 -3.28
C ALA A 87 -16.23 -8.09 -3.21
N LEU A 88 -17.02 -7.41 -2.37
CA LEU A 88 -18.47 -7.62 -2.28
C LEU A 88 -19.19 -7.20 -3.56
N LEU A 89 -18.78 -6.06 -4.14
CA LEU A 89 -19.27 -5.57 -5.41
C LEU A 89 -18.92 -6.54 -6.55
N GLN A 90 -17.70 -7.06 -6.59
CA GLN A 90 -17.26 -8.06 -7.56
C GLN A 90 -18.11 -9.34 -7.48
N ALA A 91 -18.43 -9.79 -6.27
CA ALA A 91 -19.24 -10.99 -6.06
C ALA A 91 -20.68 -10.87 -6.61
N LYS A 92 -21.21 -9.64 -6.74
CA LYS A 92 -22.55 -9.37 -7.29
C LYS A 92 -22.59 -9.25 -8.82
N GLY A 93 -21.44 -9.04 -9.45
CA GLY A 93 -21.31 -8.86 -10.90
C GLY A 93 -21.65 -7.43 -11.38
N PRO A 94 -21.10 -7.01 -12.53
CA PRO A 94 -21.25 -5.64 -13.03
C PRO A 94 -22.67 -5.29 -13.51
N GLU A 95 -23.49 -6.28 -13.85
CA GLU A 95 -24.86 -6.10 -14.35
C GLU A 95 -25.79 -5.50 -13.30
N LEU A 96 -25.57 -5.83 -12.01
CA LEU A 96 -26.36 -5.26 -10.92
C LEU A 96 -26.15 -3.74 -10.84
N PHE A 97 -24.92 -3.28 -11.06
CA PHE A 97 -24.53 -1.87 -10.96
C PHE A 97 -24.78 -1.06 -12.24
N ALA A 98 -25.24 -1.71 -13.29
CA ALA A 98 -25.81 -1.05 -14.46
C ALA A 98 -27.24 -0.50 -14.17
N LYS A 99 -27.90 -0.99 -13.11
CA LYS A 99 -29.23 -0.53 -12.70
C LYS A 99 -29.15 0.84 -12.01
N PRO A 100 -30.08 1.78 -12.28
CA PRO A 100 -30.08 3.10 -11.66
C PRO A 100 -30.03 3.08 -10.13
N GLU A 101 -30.67 2.10 -9.49
CA GLU A 101 -30.70 2.00 -8.02
C GLU A 101 -29.31 1.77 -7.38
N TYR A 102 -28.39 1.14 -8.12
CA TYR A 102 -27.08 0.73 -7.61
C TYR A 102 -25.91 1.45 -8.29
N HIS A 103 -26.19 2.20 -9.37
CA HIS A 103 -25.15 2.87 -10.16
C HIS A 103 -24.34 3.87 -9.34
N ASP A 104 -25.01 4.69 -8.52
CA ASP A 104 -24.33 5.68 -7.66
C ASP A 104 -23.41 5.02 -6.62
N LEU A 105 -23.78 3.84 -6.12
CA LEU A 105 -22.93 3.06 -5.22
C LEU A 105 -21.65 2.60 -5.92
N PHE A 106 -21.79 2.13 -7.17
CA PHE A 106 -20.65 1.76 -8.00
C PHE A 106 -19.73 2.96 -8.24
N LEU A 107 -20.26 4.13 -8.64
CA LEU A 107 -19.47 5.35 -8.85
C LEU A 107 -18.76 5.80 -7.57
N ALA A 108 -19.42 5.69 -6.41
CA ALA A 108 -18.82 6.01 -5.13
C ALA A 108 -17.62 5.10 -4.82
N ILE A 109 -17.82 3.78 -4.86
CA ILE A 109 -16.77 2.78 -4.57
C ILE A 109 -15.63 2.88 -5.58
N ARG A 110 -15.95 3.07 -6.86
CA ARG A 110 -14.98 3.22 -7.94
C ARG A 110 -13.97 4.33 -7.65
N GLY A 111 -14.45 5.49 -7.19
CA GLY A 111 -13.58 6.61 -6.82
C GLY A 111 -12.62 6.28 -5.66
N HIS A 112 -13.09 5.54 -4.65
CA HIS A 112 -12.23 5.10 -3.54
C HIS A 112 -11.26 3.99 -3.96
N ALA A 113 -11.70 3.08 -4.82
CA ALA A 113 -10.88 2.00 -5.36
C ALA A 113 -9.72 2.52 -6.22
N ILE A 114 -9.93 3.59 -7.00
CA ILE A 114 -8.87 4.29 -7.73
C ILE A 114 -7.78 4.75 -6.76
N HIS A 115 -8.17 5.46 -5.70
CA HIS A 115 -7.23 5.94 -4.69
C HIS A 115 -6.44 4.78 -4.07
N VAL A 116 -7.10 3.72 -3.59
CA VAL A 116 -6.40 2.58 -2.98
C VAL A 116 -5.52 1.83 -3.98
N SER A 117 -5.97 1.67 -5.22
CA SER A 117 -5.19 1.01 -6.28
C SER A 117 -3.92 1.80 -6.62
N LEU A 118 -4.03 3.14 -6.67
CA LEU A 118 -2.92 4.06 -6.86
C LEU A 118 -2.14 4.38 -5.58
N MET A 119 -2.55 3.93 -4.40
CA MET A 119 -1.72 4.04 -3.19
C MET A 119 -0.97 2.75 -2.90
N THR A 120 -1.53 1.61 -3.29
CA THR A 120 -0.94 0.29 -3.04
C THR A 120 -0.21 -0.29 -4.25
N GLY A 121 -0.44 0.25 -5.45
CA GLY A 121 0.16 -0.23 -6.70
C GLY A 121 -0.42 -1.58 -7.15
N ASN A 122 -1.50 -2.00 -6.48
CA ASN A 122 -2.22 -3.23 -6.75
C ASN A 122 -3.43 -2.93 -7.62
N PRO A 123 -3.64 -3.69 -8.71
CA PRO A 123 -4.82 -3.51 -9.55
C PRO A 123 -6.09 -3.96 -8.83
N THR A 124 -7.21 -3.40 -9.28
CA THR A 124 -8.56 -3.78 -8.86
C THR A 124 -9.31 -4.45 -10.01
N CYS A 125 -10.30 -5.29 -9.70
CA CYS A 125 -11.17 -5.91 -10.71
C CYS A 125 -11.92 -4.86 -11.55
N LEU A 126 -12.09 -3.63 -11.02
CA LEU A 126 -12.74 -2.52 -11.72
C LEU A 126 -11.98 -2.04 -12.97
N ALA A 127 -10.72 -2.47 -13.15
CA ALA A 127 -9.93 -2.21 -14.36
C ALA A 127 -10.14 -3.27 -15.47
N ASN A 128 -11.01 -4.26 -15.24
CA ASN A 128 -11.38 -5.24 -16.26
C ASN A 128 -12.42 -4.64 -17.21
N GLU A 129 -12.38 -5.03 -18.48
CA GLU A 129 -13.27 -4.55 -19.54
C GLU A 129 -14.76 -4.63 -19.14
N GLU A 130 -15.16 -5.75 -18.52
CA GLU A 130 -16.51 -5.94 -17.99
C GLU A 130 -16.95 -4.82 -17.03
N TRP A 131 -16.05 -4.33 -16.17
CA TRP A 131 -16.36 -3.28 -15.19
C TRP A 131 -16.21 -1.87 -15.74
N LEU A 132 -15.45 -1.70 -16.84
CA LEU A 132 -15.32 -0.43 -17.55
C LEU A 132 -16.52 -0.14 -18.46
N LEU A 133 -17.19 -1.20 -18.95
CA LEU A 133 -18.25 -1.08 -19.95
C LEU A 133 -19.65 -1.39 -19.38
N THR A 134 -19.82 -2.55 -18.74
CA THR A 134 -21.16 -3.08 -18.40
C THR A 134 -21.96 -2.17 -17.46
N PRO A 135 -21.38 -1.51 -16.43
CA PRO A 135 -22.13 -0.56 -15.59
C PRO A 135 -22.63 0.69 -16.32
N PHE A 136 -22.21 0.93 -17.57
CA PHE A 136 -22.54 2.12 -18.36
C PHE A 136 -23.29 1.79 -19.67
N PRO A 137 -24.42 1.06 -19.64
CA PRO A 137 -25.04 0.55 -20.88
C PRO A 137 -25.76 1.63 -21.70
N GLN A 138 -26.16 2.75 -21.08
CA GLN A 138 -27.07 3.75 -21.67
C GLN A 138 -26.66 5.21 -21.39
N GLN A 139 -25.65 5.45 -20.54
CA GLN A 139 -25.16 6.79 -20.23
C GLN A 139 -23.97 7.14 -21.11
N THR A 140 -23.94 8.35 -21.65
CA THR A 140 -22.72 8.91 -22.24
C THR A 140 -21.67 8.99 -21.16
N ARG A 141 -20.60 8.21 -21.31
CA ARG A 141 -19.46 8.21 -20.40
C ARG A 141 -18.94 9.63 -20.28
N THR A 142 -19.03 10.19 -19.08
CA THR A 142 -18.57 11.57 -18.86
C THR A 142 -17.04 11.62 -18.99
N LYS A 143 -16.49 12.82 -19.25
CA LYS A 143 -15.03 13.03 -19.25
C LYS A 143 -14.38 12.55 -17.95
N PHE A 144 -15.09 12.69 -16.83
CA PHE A 144 -14.64 12.21 -15.53
C PHE A 144 -14.51 10.68 -15.49
N GLU A 145 -15.40 9.94 -16.15
CA GLU A 145 -15.31 8.48 -16.22
C GLU A 145 -14.16 8.01 -17.11
N ILE A 146 -13.77 8.78 -18.13
CA ILE A 146 -12.59 8.45 -18.95
C ILE A 146 -11.30 8.63 -18.14
N ILE A 147 -11.19 9.72 -17.37
CA ILE A 147 -10.06 9.94 -16.44
C ILE A 147 -9.98 8.81 -15.40
N ASN A 148 -11.13 8.39 -14.86
CA ASN A 148 -11.20 7.27 -13.92
C ASN A 148 -10.75 5.93 -14.53
N ASP A 149 -11.04 5.66 -15.80
CA ASP A 149 -10.51 4.48 -16.50
C ASP A 149 -8.99 4.50 -16.57
N ILE A 150 -8.42 5.62 -17.03
CA ILE A 150 -6.98 5.80 -17.17
C ILE A 150 -6.30 5.51 -15.82
N LEU A 151 -6.82 6.09 -14.74
CA LEU A 151 -6.30 5.90 -13.39
C LEU A 151 -6.43 4.46 -12.87
N LEU A 152 -7.48 3.72 -13.25
CA LEU A 152 -7.64 2.29 -12.93
C LEU A 152 -6.70 1.39 -13.74
N LEU A 153 -6.45 1.74 -15.00
CA LEU A 153 -5.65 0.95 -15.94
C LEU A 153 -4.15 1.04 -15.64
N ILE A 154 -3.67 2.16 -15.10
CA ILE A 154 -2.24 2.35 -14.76
C ILE A 154 -1.72 1.22 -13.83
N PRO A 155 -2.30 0.95 -12.64
CA PRO A 155 -1.86 -0.16 -11.78
C PRO A 155 -2.00 -1.55 -12.42
N LYS A 156 -3.00 -1.74 -13.30
CA LYS A 156 -3.20 -2.99 -14.04
C LYS A 156 -2.05 -3.25 -15.00
N TYR A 157 -1.74 -2.30 -15.88
CA TYR A 157 -0.65 -2.45 -16.85
C TYR A 157 0.71 -2.56 -16.17
N LEU A 158 0.94 -1.84 -15.06
CA LEU A 158 2.15 -2.02 -14.25
C LEU A 158 2.23 -3.44 -13.67
N SER A 159 1.13 -3.98 -13.13
CA SER A 159 1.11 -5.34 -12.63
C SER A 159 1.32 -6.39 -13.73
N GLU A 160 0.82 -6.16 -14.94
CA GLU A 160 1.03 -7.03 -16.09
C GLU A 160 2.49 -7.00 -16.54
N LEU A 161 3.08 -5.81 -16.65
CA LEU A 161 4.51 -5.64 -16.94
C LEU A 161 5.37 -6.39 -15.91
N ARG A 162 5.09 -6.22 -14.60
CA ARG A 162 5.82 -6.94 -13.54
C ARG A 162 5.77 -8.45 -13.73
N LYS A 163 4.61 -9.01 -14.10
CA LYS A 163 4.46 -10.44 -14.37
C LYS A 163 5.25 -10.86 -15.60
N GLU A 164 5.14 -10.12 -16.71
CA GLU A 164 5.85 -10.42 -17.95
C GLU A 164 7.38 -10.37 -17.74
N LEU A 165 7.89 -9.34 -17.06
CA LEU A 165 9.32 -9.22 -16.71
C LEU A 165 9.82 -10.35 -15.79
N TYR A 166 9.00 -10.79 -14.84
CA TYR A 166 9.35 -11.89 -13.93
C TYR A 166 9.49 -13.23 -14.66
N TYR A 167 8.67 -13.49 -15.68
CA TYR A 167 8.73 -14.73 -16.47
C TYR A 167 9.63 -14.63 -17.71
N ALA A 168 10.13 -13.45 -18.06
CA ALA A 168 10.99 -13.25 -19.20
C ALA A 168 12.38 -13.89 -18.96
N VAL A 169 12.71 -14.88 -19.78
CA VAL A 169 13.95 -15.68 -19.68
C VAL A 169 15.13 -15.02 -20.40
N ASP A 170 14.84 -14.11 -21.33
CA ASP A 170 15.80 -13.42 -22.19
C ASP A 170 15.49 -11.91 -22.27
N THR A 171 16.48 -11.14 -22.69
CA THR A 171 16.39 -9.68 -22.81
C THR A 171 15.37 -9.25 -23.87
N PHE A 172 15.24 -10.02 -24.96
CA PHE A 172 14.30 -9.72 -26.04
C PHE A 172 12.84 -9.69 -25.54
N LYS A 173 12.43 -10.66 -24.72
CA LYS A 173 11.10 -10.69 -24.11
C LYS A 173 10.90 -9.56 -23.10
N GLN A 174 11.94 -9.19 -22.36
CA GLN A 174 11.88 -8.04 -21.46
C GLN A 174 11.66 -6.74 -22.22
N ASP A 175 12.37 -6.55 -23.33
CA ASP A 175 12.25 -5.34 -24.15
C ASP A 175 10.89 -5.28 -24.87
N SER A 176 10.40 -6.41 -25.38
CA SER A 176 9.06 -6.49 -25.98
C SER A 176 7.95 -6.17 -24.96
N ALA A 177 8.04 -6.69 -23.74
CA ALA A 177 7.09 -6.39 -22.66
C ALA A 177 7.11 -4.90 -22.29
N LYS A 178 8.31 -4.30 -22.17
CA LYS A 178 8.47 -2.86 -21.92
C LYS A 178 7.89 -2.01 -23.05
N GLN A 179 8.17 -2.35 -24.31
CA GLN A 179 7.63 -1.62 -25.47
C GLN A 179 6.09 -1.67 -25.52
N LYS A 180 5.50 -2.84 -25.31
CA LYS A 180 4.05 -3.01 -25.22
C LYS A 180 3.46 -2.16 -24.08
N PHE A 181 4.11 -2.17 -22.91
CA PHE A 181 3.71 -1.34 -21.79
C PHE A 181 3.76 0.16 -22.12
N ILE A 182 4.88 0.65 -22.64
CA ILE A 182 5.03 2.06 -23.04
C ILE A 182 3.98 2.46 -24.08
N TRP A 183 3.69 1.61 -25.06
CA TRP A 183 2.63 1.87 -26.03
C TRP A 183 1.25 2.05 -25.38
N MET A 184 0.92 1.22 -24.38
CA MET A 184 -0.35 1.36 -23.63
C MET A 184 -0.40 2.67 -22.82
N ILE A 185 0.72 3.06 -22.20
CA ILE A 185 0.82 4.32 -21.46
C ILE A 185 0.72 5.53 -22.40
N ASP A 186 1.38 5.50 -23.55
CA ASP A 186 1.33 6.56 -24.58
C ASP A 186 -0.08 6.72 -25.16
N SER A 187 -0.81 5.61 -25.36
CA SER A 187 -2.22 5.66 -25.75
C SER A 187 -3.07 6.39 -24.71
N MET A 188 -2.90 6.08 -23.42
CA MET A 188 -3.61 6.80 -22.34
C MET A 188 -3.23 8.29 -22.27
N LYS A 189 -1.98 8.63 -22.57
CA LYS A 189 -1.55 10.03 -22.67
C LYS A 189 -2.32 10.76 -23.77
N LYS A 190 -2.46 10.16 -24.96
CA LYS A 190 -3.22 10.73 -26.08
C LYS A 190 -4.69 10.96 -25.72
N ASP A 191 -5.33 9.97 -25.09
CA ASP A 191 -6.71 10.10 -24.61
C ASP A 191 -6.84 11.30 -23.64
N LEU A 192 -5.83 11.51 -22.78
CA LEU A 192 -5.80 12.64 -21.85
C LEU A 192 -5.56 13.98 -22.55
N ASP A 193 -4.68 14.03 -23.55
CA ASP A 193 -4.40 15.23 -24.34
C ASP A 193 -5.67 15.71 -25.09
N GLU A 194 -6.47 14.78 -25.64
CA GLU A 194 -7.76 15.08 -26.26
C GLU A 194 -8.76 15.67 -25.25
N LEU A 195 -8.82 15.12 -24.04
CA LEU A 195 -9.67 15.65 -22.96
C LEU A 195 -9.21 17.04 -22.52
N GLN A 196 -7.90 17.27 -22.45
CA GLN A 196 -7.31 18.51 -21.96
C GLN A 196 -7.70 19.71 -22.83
N GLY A 197 -7.74 19.54 -24.15
CA GLY A 197 -8.21 20.59 -25.08
C GLY A 197 -9.62 21.10 -24.76
N HIS A 198 -10.49 20.24 -24.23
CA HIS A 198 -11.83 20.64 -23.81
C HIS A 198 -11.93 21.13 -22.36
N ILE A 199 -11.05 20.67 -21.47
CA ILE A 199 -11.00 21.10 -20.05
C ILE A 199 -10.44 22.52 -19.96
N LEU A 200 -9.37 22.82 -20.72
CA LEU A 200 -8.70 24.12 -20.73
C LEU A 200 -9.55 25.26 -21.31
N GLN A 201 -10.56 24.98 -22.14
CA GLN A 201 -11.49 26.01 -22.66
C GLN A 201 -12.23 26.78 -21.57
N PHE A 202 -12.33 26.22 -20.36
CA PHE A 202 -13.04 26.80 -19.23
C PHE A 202 -12.11 27.27 -18.10
N LEU A 203 -10.81 27.07 -18.24
CA LEU A 203 -9.80 27.53 -17.28
C LEU A 203 -9.38 28.96 -17.67
N ARG A 204 -9.69 29.92 -16.80
CA ARG A 204 -9.26 31.31 -16.98
C ARG A 204 -8.13 31.61 -16.00
N PRO A 205 -7.00 32.18 -16.44
CA PRO A 205 -6.03 32.77 -15.53
C PRO A 205 -6.74 33.87 -14.72
N MET A 206 -6.60 33.84 -13.40
CA MET A 206 -7.09 34.90 -12.53
C MET A 206 -6.35 36.20 -12.84
N PRO A 207 -7.07 37.34 -12.95
CA PRO A 207 -6.40 38.63 -13.03
C PRO A 207 -5.68 38.92 -11.72
N SER A 208 -4.48 39.49 -11.81
CA SER A 208 -3.57 39.87 -10.71
C SER A 208 -4.10 40.95 -9.76
N SER A 209 -5.41 41.21 -9.74
CA SER A 209 -6.07 42.25 -8.96
C SER A 209 -7.31 41.72 -8.21
N ARG A 210 -7.07 40.83 -7.25
CA ARG A 210 -7.95 40.73 -6.08
C ARG A 210 -7.09 40.74 -4.84
N ASP A 211 -7.33 41.74 -3.99
CA ASP A 211 -6.75 41.84 -2.66
C ASP A 211 -6.81 40.49 -1.95
N SER A 212 -5.69 40.14 -1.35
CA SER A 212 -5.43 39.04 -0.44
C SER A 212 -6.52 38.93 0.61
N ILE A 213 -7.59 38.21 0.29
CA ILE A 213 -8.64 37.86 1.23
C ILE A 213 -8.66 36.33 1.29
N LEU A 214 -8.06 35.83 2.37
CA LEU A 214 -8.21 34.49 2.94
C LEU A 214 -7.40 33.36 2.29
N ALA A 215 -6.07 33.47 2.36
CA ALA A 215 -5.29 32.32 2.81
C ALA A 215 -5.52 32.17 4.34
N PRO A 216 -5.54 30.96 4.91
CA PRO A 216 -5.24 30.84 6.35
C PRO A 216 -3.90 31.55 6.59
N ASP A 217 -3.75 32.20 7.74
CA ASP A 217 -2.54 32.94 8.14
C ASP A 217 -1.34 31.97 8.28
N ILE A 218 -0.84 31.50 7.14
CA ILE A 218 0.41 30.77 6.97
C ILE A 218 1.44 31.89 6.89
N GLY A 219 2.13 32.14 8.00
CA GLY A 219 3.04 33.27 8.17
C GLY A 219 3.92 33.49 6.94
N THR A 220 3.60 34.53 6.18
CA THR A 220 4.28 34.87 4.94
C THR A 220 5.62 35.54 5.28
N ASN A 221 6.72 34.87 4.98
CA ASN A 221 8.00 35.56 4.82
C ASN A 221 7.95 36.35 3.50
N GLU A 222 8.28 37.64 3.54
CA GLU A 222 8.17 38.61 2.43
C GLU A 222 9.07 38.32 1.20
N ASN A 223 9.65 37.12 1.09
CA ASN A 223 10.56 36.71 0.00
C ASN A 223 10.09 35.45 -0.78
N GLU A 224 8.86 34.97 -0.58
CA GLU A 224 8.34 33.82 -1.35
C GLU A 224 7.85 34.22 -2.75
N PRO A 225 8.18 33.46 -3.81
CA PRO A 225 7.70 33.75 -5.16
C PRO A 225 6.18 33.72 -5.23
N ASP A 226 5.61 34.69 -5.96
CA ASP A 226 4.18 34.81 -6.20
C ASP A 226 3.69 33.65 -7.09
N TYR A 227 3.29 32.53 -6.49
CA TYR A 227 2.76 31.37 -7.21
C TYR A 227 1.27 31.51 -7.59
N CYS A 228 0.70 32.72 -7.42
CA CYS A 228 -0.74 32.99 -7.50
C CYS A 228 -1.23 33.45 -8.88
N ASP A 229 -0.74 32.88 -9.98
CA ASP A 229 -1.52 32.87 -11.23
C ASP A 229 -2.60 31.78 -11.14
N LEU A 230 -3.59 32.02 -10.27
CA LEU A 230 -4.64 31.05 -9.94
C LEU A 230 -5.53 30.76 -11.15
N TYR A 231 -5.86 29.50 -11.39
CA TYR A 231 -6.95 29.19 -12.30
C TYR A 231 -8.30 29.44 -11.62
N ASP A 232 -9.22 30.10 -12.33
CA ASP A 232 -10.63 30.17 -11.90
C ASP A 232 -11.39 28.91 -12.34
N PHE A 233 -12.34 28.48 -11.51
CA PHE A 233 -13.16 27.30 -11.74
C PHE A 233 -14.65 27.64 -11.68
N THR A 234 -15.38 27.17 -12.69
CA THR A 234 -16.83 27.36 -12.79
C THR A 234 -17.64 26.63 -11.72
N SER A 235 -17.09 25.56 -11.11
CA SER A 235 -17.75 24.81 -10.02
C SER A 235 -16.76 23.91 -9.26
N PRO A 236 -17.10 23.44 -8.05
CA PRO A 236 -16.32 22.42 -7.33
C PRO A 236 -16.12 21.12 -8.12
N ILE A 237 -17.11 20.73 -8.92
CA ILE A 237 -17.01 19.54 -9.78
C ILE A 237 -15.96 19.76 -10.87
N HIS A 238 -15.94 20.94 -11.49
CA HIS A 238 -14.95 21.29 -12.50
C HIS A 238 -13.53 21.31 -11.93
N ALA A 239 -13.31 21.94 -10.77
CA ALA A 239 -12.01 21.95 -10.09
C ALA A 239 -11.50 20.53 -9.80
N LYS A 240 -12.38 19.65 -9.32
CA LYS A 240 -12.04 18.24 -9.08
C LYS A 240 -11.66 17.50 -10.37
N ILE A 241 -12.40 17.71 -11.48
CA ILE A 241 -12.09 17.07 -12.77
C ILE A 241 -10.70 17.50 -13.27
N VAL A 242 -10.40 18.80 -13.18
CA VAL A 242 -9.09 19.36 -13.55
C VAL A 242 -7.98 18.73 -12.71
N ALA A 243 -8.14 18.69 -11.38
CA ALA A 243 -7.14 18.11 -10.48
C ALA A 243 -6.88 16.62 -10.76
N MET A 244 -7.94 15.83 -11.02
CA MET A 244 -7.81 14.40 -11.34
C MET A 244 -7.17 14.17 -12.71
N SER A 245 -7.49 15.00 -13.70
CA SER A 245 -6.87 14.98 -15.03
C SER A 245 -5.37 15.28 -14.93
N ALA A 246 -5.01 16.35 -14.21
CA ALA A 246 -3.63 16.73 -13.95
C ALA A 246 -2.87 15.65 -13.17
N CYS A 247 -3.51 15.02 -12.18
CA CYS A 247 -2.94 13.90 -11.44
C CYS A 247 -2.61 12.72 -12.37
N ALA A 248 -3.54 12.33 -13.26
CA ALA A 248 -3.29 11.28 -14.25
C ALA A 248 -2.11 11.64 -15.17
N ARG A 249 -2.02 12.91 -15.58
CA ARG A 249 -0.96 13.43 -16.45
C ARG A 249 0.41 13.30 -15.80
N ILE A 250 0.56 13.77 -14.56
CA ILE A 250 1.84 13.69 -13.83
C ILE A 250 2.28 12.23 -13.66
N VAL A 251 1.36 11.33 -13.29
CA VAL A 251 1.67 9.90 -13.12
C VAL A 251 2.13 9.26 -14.44
N ILE A 252 1.43 9.53 -15.54
CA ILE A 252 1.79 9.02 -16.88
C ILE A 252 3.17 9.54 -17.31
N LEU A 253 3.40 10.85 -17.17
CA LEU A 253 4.67 11.47 -17.53
C LEU A 253 5.83 10.94 -16.70
N GLY A 254 5.63 10.75 -15.39
CA GLY A 254 6.61 10.11 -14.51
C GLY A 254 6.97 8.70 -14.99
N ILE A 255 5.95 7.88 -15.33
CA ILE A 255 6.16 6.52 -15.87
C ILE A 255 6.95 6.56 -17.19
N LEU A 256 6.60 7.45 -18.11
CA LEU A 256 7.26 7.56 -19.42
C LEU A 256 8.70 8.10 -19.30
N SER A 257 8.97 8.93 -18.29
CA SER A 257 10.31 9.48 -18.03
C SER A 257 11.27 8.50 -17.35
N SER A 258 10.73 7.46 -16.71
CA SER A 258 11.51 6.49 -15.93
C SER A 258 12.38 5.60 -16.82
N THR A 259 13.70 5.65 -16.62
CA THR A 259 14.65 4.75 -17.29
C THR A 259 14.68 3.37 -16.64
N THR A 260 14.35 3.32 -15.34
CA THR A 260 14.30 2.11 -14.54
C THR A 260 12.84 1.66 -14.33
N LEU A 261 12.19 1.13 -15.38
CA LEU A 261 10.88 0.46 -15.24
C LEU A 261 10.88 -0.74 -14.24
N SER A 262 12.03 -1.04 -13.64
CA SER A 262 12.20 -1.86 -12.44
C SER A 262 11.56 -1.21 -11.22
N THR A 263 10.26 -1.44 -11.05
CA THR A 263 9.47 -1.37 -9.81
C THR A 263 9.99 -0.36 -8.76
N PRO A 264 9.63 0.93 -8.84
CA PRO A 264 9.71 1.78 -7.66
C PRO A 264 8.86 1.12 -6.55
N PRO A 265 9.27 1.22 -5.28
CA PRO A 265 8.45 0.77 -4.17
C PRO A 265 7.22 1.69 -4.08
N TRP A 266 6.15 1.34 -4.78
CA TRP A 266 4.85 1.98 -4.63
C TRP A 266 4.44 1.95 -3.13
N PRO A 267 3.99 3.05 -2.48
CA PRO A 267 3.36 4.27 -3.00
C PRO A 267 4.28 5.32 -3.64
N CYS A 268 5.59 5.10 -3.72
CA CYS A 268 6.47 6.01 -4.43
C CYS A 268 6.15 5.96 -5.93
N PHE A 269 5.59 7.05 -6.46
CA PHE A 269 5.53 7.26 -7.90
C PHE A 269 6.95 7.32 -8.47
N PHE A 270 7.08 6.99 -9.75
CA PHE A 270 8.37 7.05 -10.44
C PHE A 270 8.96 8.45 -10.30
N PRO A 271 10.12 8.62 -9.64
CA PRO A 271 10.78 9.91 -9.61
C PRO A 271 11.11 10.30 -11.05
N ILE A 272 10.93 11.57 -11.39
CA ILE A 272 11.37 12.08 -12.68
C ILE A 272 12.89 11.92 -12.70
N GLU A 273 13.44 11.15 -13.64
CA GLU A 273 14.89 10.96 -13.76
C GLU A 273 15.49 11.94 -14.79
N ASN A 274 14.67 12.41 -15.75
CA ASN A 274 15.10 13.24 -16.88
C ASN A 274 14.83 14.75 -16.64
N TRP A 275 15.42 15.32 -15.59
CA TRP A 275 15.31 16.75 -15.25
C TRP A 275 15.84 17.72 -16.31
N HIS A 276 16.54 17.20 -17.32
CA HIS A 276 17.09 17.98 -18.43
C HIS A 276 16.11 18.18 -19.59
N ASP A 277 14.95 17.50 -19.58
CA ASP A 277 13.90 17.73 -20.57
C ASP A 277 13.00 18.90 -20.11
N GLU A 278 13.29 20.09 -20.62
CA GLU A 278 12.55 21.31 -20.30
C GLU A 278 11.05 21.21 -20.64
N THR A 279 10.68 20.41 -21.64
CA THR A 279 9.27 20.24 -22.04
C THR A 279 8.52 19.41 -21.02
N LEU A 280 9.13 18.29 -20.60
CA LEU A 280 8.58 17.42 -19.54
C LEU A 280 8.42 18.18 -18.23
N VAL A 281 9.45 18.94 -17.83
CA VAL A 281 9.44 19.74 -16.60
C VAL A 281 8.30 20.74 -16.63
N ALA A 282 8.18 21.54 -17.71
CA ALA A 282 7.11 22.53 -17.85
C ALA A 282 5.71 21.89 -17.81
N GLU A 283 5.53 20.71 -18.42
CA GLU A 283 4.25 20.00 -18.43
C GLU A 283 3.83 19.53 -17.02
N ILE A 284 4.78 19.06 -16.22
CA ILE A 284 4.52 18.61 -14.84
C ILE A 284 4.31 19.79 -13.89
N GLU A 285 5.06 20.88 -14.04
CA GLU A 285 4.84 22.11 -13.26
C GLU A 285 3.45 22.70 -13.52
N GLU A 286 3.00 22.71 -14.78
CA GLU A 286 1.67 23.19 -15.17
C GLU A 286 0.56 22.31 -14.61
N ALA A 287 0.69 20.98 -14.73
CA ALA A 287 -0.26 20.05 -14.10
C ALA A 287 -0.29 20.20 -12.56
N SER A 288 0.88 20.42 -11.94
CA SER A 288 0.97 20.65 -10.49
C SER A 288 0.26 21.95 -10.08
N LYS A 289 0.44 23.02 -10.86
CA LYS A 289 -0.26 24.30 -10.68
C LYS A 289 -1.78 24.15 -10.76
N GLN A 290 -2.28 23.34 -11.69
CA GLN A 290 -3.72 23.04 -11.81
C GLN A 290 -4.27 22.35 -10.56
N ILE A 291 -3.53 21.38 -9.99
CA ILE A 291 -3.91 20.68 -8.75
C ILE A 291 -3.94 21.63 -7.56
N LEU A 292 -2.89 22.45 -7.39
CA LEU A 292 -2.78 23.41 -6.30
C LEU A 292 -3.90 24.47 -6.38
N SER A 293 -4.15 25.01 -7.57
CA SER A 293 -5.25 25.97 -7.80
C SER A 293 -6.61 25.36 -7.46
N ALA A 294 -6.86 24.11 -7.90
CA ALA A 294 -8.10 23.41 -7.61
C ALA A 294 -8.27 23.16 -6.10
N SER A 295 -7.21 22.79 -5.41
CA SER A 295 -7.22 22.60 -3.95
C SER A 295 -7.58 23.89 -3.21
N GLN A 296 -6.97 25.01 -3.60
CA GLN A 296 -7.26 26.32 -3.03
C GLN A 296 -8.71 26.76 -3.29
N TYR A 297 -9.19 26.61 -4.53
CA TYR A 297 -10.60 26.90 -4.85
C TYR A 297 -11.55 26.06 -3.98
N LEU A 298 -11.29 24.75 -3.88
CA LEU A 298 -12.13 23.83 -3.11
C LEU A 298 -12.10 24.09 -1.60
N SER A 299 -11.03 24.70 -1.07
CA SER A 299 -10.93 25.06 0.36
C SER A 299 -12.01 26.07 0.82
N GLN A 300 -12.60 26.81 -0.12
CA GLN A 300 -13.66 27.79 0.15
C GLN A 300 -15.03 27.15 0.35
N PHE A 301 -15.14 25.84 0.13
CA PHE A 301 -16.40 25.10 0.21
C PHE A 301 -16.33 23.99 1.26
N ILE A 302 -17.48 23.63 1.82
CA ILE A 302 -17.61 22.40 2.60
C ILE A 302 -17.71 21.24 1.62
N ILE A 303 -16.56 20.69 1.21
CA ILE A 303 -16.50 19.65 0.17
C ILE A 303 -16.67 18.22 0.72
N GLY A 304 -16.71 18.05 2.05
CA GLY A 304 -17.03 16.77 2.71
C GLY A 304 -16.15 15.62 2.24
N CYS A 305 -16.73 14.48 1.87
CA CYS A 305 -15.96 13.32 1.40
C CYS A 305 -15.12 13.59 0.14
N ALA A 306 -15.31 14.72 -0.57
CA ALA A 306 -14.46 15.07 -1.70
C ALA A 306 -13.00 15.39 -1.32
N TYR A 307 -12.72 15.74 -0.05
CA TYR A 307 -11.33 15.85 0.45
C TYR A 307 -10.54 14.58 0.16
N SER A 308 -11.14 13.40 0.35
CA SER A 308 -10.48 12.10 0.09
C SER A 308 -9.97 11.95 -1.35
N ARG A 309 -10.62 12.63 -2.31
CA ARG A 309 -10.25 12.57 -3.73
C ARG A 309 -9.19 13.60 -4.12
N MET A 310 -8.97 14.62 -3.30
CA MET A 310 -7.92 15.62 -3.52
C MET A 310 -6.58 15.25 -2.85
N ILE A 311 -6.61 14.31 -1.88
CA ILE A 311 -5.40 13.84 -1.20
C ILE A 311 -4.39 13.23 -2.17
N LEU A 312 -4.84 12.35 -3.08
CA LEU A 312 -3.95 11.73 -4.06
C LEU A 312 -3.32 12.75 -5.04
N PRO A 313 -4.09 13.66 -5.68
CA PRO A 313 -3.50 14.75 -6.45
C PRO A 313 -2.45 15.56 -5.69
N LEU A 314 -2.73 15.96 -4.45
CA LEU A 314 -1.76 16.72 -3.63
C LEU A 314 -0.52 15.89 -3.29
N GLN A 315 -0.68 14.60 -2.99
CA GLN A 315 0.43 13.69 -2.76
C GLN A 315 1.33 13.57 -4.00
N VAL A 316 0.72 13.41 -5.18
CA VAL A 316 1.45 13.36 -6.46
C VAL A 316 2.25 14.64 -6.68
N VAL A 317 1.69 15.82 -6.41
CA VAL A 317 2.45 17.08 -6.47
C VAL A 317 3.61 17.06 -5.48
N GLY A 318 3.36 16.69 -4.22
CA GLY A 318 4.38 16.64 -3.17
C GLY A 318 5.54 15.68 -3.48
N GLN A 319 5.28 14.59 -4.19
CA GLN A 319 6.29 13.58 -4.53
C GLN A 319 6.97 13.82 -5.89
N MET A 320 6.26 14.38 -6.87
CA MET A 320 6.69 14.37 -8.27
C MET A 320 6.88 15.76 -8.89
N SER A 321 6.37 16.83 -8.30
CA SER A 321 6.58 18.15 -8.90
C SER A 321 8.08 18.46 -8.95
N PRO A 322 8.60 18.96 -10.09
CA PRO A 322 9.99 19.36 -10.17
C PRO A 322 10.28 20.63 -9.37
N ASN A 323 9.25 21.43 -9.09
CA ASN A 323 9.35 22.68 -8.37
C ASN A 323 9.28 22.45 -6.85
N GLN A 324 10.31 22.85 -6.12
CA GLN A 324 10.35 22.67 -4.67
C GLN A 324 9.20 23.38 -3.94
N ALA A 325 8.87 24.61 -4.32
CA ALA A 325 7.80 25.35 -3.66
C ALA A 325 6.42 24.73 -3.92
N GLN A 326 6.19 24.15 -5.11
CA GLN A 326 4.95 23.41 -5.35
C GLN A 326 4.85 22.16 -4.46
N ARG A 327 5.97 21.44 -4.25
CA ARG A 327 6.02 20.30 -3.32
C ARG A 327 5.72 20.73 -1.88
N GLU A 328 6.37 21.80 -1.42
CA GLU A 328 6.17 22.37 -0.08
C GLU A 328 4.74 22.89 0.10
N THR A 329 4.17 23.55 -0.91
CA THR A 329 2.78 24.02 -0.87
C THR A 329 1.79 22.85 -0.76
N ALA A 330 1.95 21.81 -1.58
CA ALA A 330 1.09 20.62 -1.52
C ALA A 330 1.16 19.94 -0.14
N ARG A 331 2.37 19.84 0.40
CA ARG A 331 2.61 19.34 1.75
C ARG A 331 1.90 20.20 2.80
N ASN A 332 2.08 21.53 2.78
CA ASN A 332 1.48 22.45 3.76
C ASN A 332 -0.05 22.38 3.74
N ILE A 333 -0.66 22.24 2.56
CA ILE A 333 -2.11 22.02 2.44
C ILE A 333 -2.53 20.73 3.14
N LEU A 334 -1.80 19.63 2.93
CA LEU A 334 -2.06 18.36 3.60
C LEU A 334 -1.85 18.48 5.12
N GLU A 335 -0.80 19.14 5.60
CA GLU A 335 -0.59 19.36 7.04
C GLU A 335 -1.76 20.16 7.66
N PHE A 336 -2.22 21.21 6.99
CA PHE A 336 -3.41 21.95 7.40
C PHE A 336 -4.64 21.05 7.46
N TRP A 337 -4.86 20.19 6.45
CA TRP A 337 -5.97 19.24 6.46
C TRP A 337 -5.86 18.21 7.58
N TYR A 338 -4.67 17.75 7.92
CA TYR A 338 -4.44 16.83 9.03
C TYR A 338 -4.79 17.46 10.38
N ASN A 339 -4.43 18.73 10.57
CA ASN A 339 -4.67 19.44 11.82
C ASN A 339 -6.13 19.86 11.98
N ASP A 340 -6.70 20.50 10.96
CA ASP A 340 -7.95 21.27 11.06
C ASP A 340 -9.15 20.66 10.32
N THR A 341 -8.95 19.65 9.48
CA THR A 341 -10.05 19.00 8.74
C THR A 341 -10.28 17.57 9.20
N PRO A 342 -11.44 16.97 8.89
CA PRO A 342 -11.78 15.70 9.48
C PRO A 342 -11.13 14.50 8.79
N VAL A 343 -10.34 14.64 7.71
CA VAL A 343 -9.77 13.51 6.93
C VAL A 343 -8.36 13.07 7.38
N LYS A 344 -8.12 12.99 8.69
CA LYS A 344 -6.77 12.84 9.26
C LYS A 344 -6.02 11.60 8.76
N GLY A 345 -6.74 10.51 8.55
CA GLY A 345 -6.15 9.22 8.22
C GLY A 345 -5.43 9.18 6.89
N LEU A 346 -6.16 9.54 5.84
CA LEU A 346 -5.63 9.57 4.48
C LEU A 346 -4.57 10.64 4.33
N THR A 347 -4.75 11.78 4.99
CA THR A 347 -3.79 12.87 4.96
C THR A 347 -2.48 12.47 5.64
N LEU A 348 -2.52 11.73 6.75
CA LEU A 348 -1.31 11.19 7.39
C LEU A 348 -0.55 10.25 6.44
N LEU A 349 -1.24 9.32 5.77
CA LEU A 349 -0.61 8.41 4.81
C LEU A 349 0.02 9.17 3.63
N ALA A 350 -0.64 10.21 3.14
CA ALA A 350 -0.11 11.05 2.07
C ALA A 350 1.11 11.87 2.53
N LEU A 351 1.06 12.47 3.72
CA LEU A 351 2.21 13.17 4.31
C LEU A 351 3.38 12.21 4.51
N GLN A 352 3.13 11.00 5.03
CA GLN A 352 4.13 9.96 5.14
C GLN A 352 4.70 9.58 3.78
N ALA A 353 3.89 9.48 2.72
CA ALA A 353 4.37 9.17 1.37
C ALA A 353 5.24 10.30 0.78
N ILE A 354 4.90 11.57 1.06
CA ILE A 354 5.71 12.74 0.68
C ILE A 354 7.01 12.78 1.49
N ASP A 355 6.92 12.51 2.80
CA ASP A 355 8.04 12.56 3.75
C ASP A 355 8.92 11.32 3.73
N THR A 356 8.44 10.23 3.12
CA THR A 356 9.28 9.13 2.67
C THR A 356 10.16 9.64 1.54
N THR A 357 11.10 10.50 1.90
CA THR A 357 12.49 10.23 1.63
C THR A 357 12.69 8.72 1.73
N THR A 358 13.17 8.11 0.64
CA THR A 358 13.57 6.72 0.58
C THR A 358 14.59 6.48 1.68
N THR A 359 14.15 6.19 2.90
CA THR A 359 15.03 6.17 4.06
C THR A 359 15.31 4.76 4.49
N LEU A 360 16.54 4.56 4.96
CA LEU A 360 16.99 3.26 5.43
C LEU A 360 16.13 2.86 6.63
N GLY A 361 15.53 1.68 6.53
CA GLY A 361 14.67 1.10 7.55
C GLY A 361 14.78 -0.41 7.56
N SER A 362 14.39 -1.04 8.66
CA SER A 362 14.54 -2.49 8.84
C SER A 362 13.22 -3.22 8.62
N HIS A 363 13.26 -4.29 7.84
CA HIS A 363 12.06 -5.07 7.50
C HIS A 363 11.56 -5.99 8.64
N THR A 364 12.32 -6.10 9.73
CA THR A 364 11.97 -6.87 10.93
C THR A 364 12.13 -6.02 12.18
N ASN A 365 11.81 -4.72 12.07
CA ASN A 365 11.81 -3.77 13.16
C ASN A 365 10.87 -4.22 14.28
N LEU A 366 11.39 -4.48 15.49
CA LEU A 366 10.55 -4.97 16.58
C LEU A 366 9.50 -3.94 17.01
N THR A 367 9.79 -2.64 16.92
CA THR A 367 8.82 -1.59 17.29
C THR A 367 7.57 -1.66 16.40
N GLU A 368 7.76 -1.81 15.09
CA GLU A 368 6.67 -1.98 14.11
C GLU A 368 5.93 -3.31 14.31
N ILE A 369 6.65 -4.41 14.52
CA ILE A 369 6.05 -5.72 14.83
C ILE A 369 5.17 -5.64 16.09
N THR A 370 5.61 -4.89 17.11
CA THR A 370 4.87 -4.70 18.36
C THR A 370 3.58 -3.91 18.11
N LEU A 371 3.64 -2.86 17.29
CA LEU A 371 2.47 -2.08 16.88
C LEU A 371 1.47 -2.94 16.08
N ASP A 372 1.95 -3.82 15.21
CA ASP A 372 1.10 -4.73 14.45
C ASP A 372 0.35 -5.73 15.34
N PHE A 373 1.00 -6.22 16.41
CA PHE A 373 0.35 -7.14 17.35
C PHE A 373 -0.75 -6.48 18.19
N ASP A 374 -0.66 -5.18 18.46
CA ASP A 374 -1.71 -4.44 19.17
C ASP A 374 -3.08 -4.59 18.48
N LEU A 375 -3.10 -4.71 17.14
CA LEU A 375 -4.31 -5.00 16.37
C LEU A 375 -4.94 -6.34 16.74
N LEU A 376 -4.14 -7.37 16.95
CA LEU A 376 -4.62 -8.70 17.32
C LEU A 376 -5.20 -8.68 18.74
N TRP A 377 -4.55 -7.95 19.65
CA TRP A 377 -4.95 -7.85 21.06
C TRP A 377 -6.24 -7.04 21.23
N ARG A 378 -6.37 -5.91 20.53
CA ARG A 378 -7.61 -5.13 20.46
C ARG A 378 -8.79 -5.95 19.92
N ASN A 379 -8.52 -6.99 19.13
CA ASN A 379 -9.54 -7.89 18.57
C ASN A 379 -9.71 -9.20 19.35
N ASN A 380 -9.21 -9.29 20.59
CA ASN A 380 -9.32 -10.45 21.46
C ASN A 380 -8.81 -11.75 20.82
N VAL A 381 -7.82 -11.67 19.93
CA VAL A 381 -7.17 -12.86 19.38
C VAL A 381 -6.39 -13.53 20.51
N PRO A 382 -6.64 -14.82 20.83
CA PRO A 382 -5.91 -15.49 21.90
C PRO A 382 -4.41 -15.53 21.60
N LEU A 383 -3.57 -15.04 22.54
CA LEU A 383 -2.11 -14.94 22.39
C LEU A 383 -1.49 -16.25 21.89
N GLN A 384 -1.98 -17.40 22.40
CA GLN A 384 -1.43 -18.72 22.10
C GLN A 384 -1.71 -19.20 20.66
N LYS A 385 -2.53 -18.48 19.90
CA LYS A 385 -2.79 -18.73 18.48
C LYS A 385 -1.97 -17.84 17.56
N VAL A 386 -1.27 -16.86 18.09
CA VAL A 386 -0.43 -15.94 17.32
C VAL A 386 0.99 -16.47 17.28
N VAL A 387 1.59 -16.44 16.10
CA VAL A 387 2.92 -16.97 15.82
C VAL A 387 3.73 -15.87 15.12
N MET A 388 4.74 -15.34 15.82
CA MET A 388 5.59 -14.26 15.32
C MET A 388 6.54 -14.75 14.23
N GLY A 389 6.52 -14.12 13.06
CA GLY A 389 7.45 -14.42 11.98
C GLY A 389 8.87 -13.91 12.30
N LEU A 390 9.88 -14.70 11.95
CA LEU A 390 11.30 -14.39 12.01
C LEU A 390 11.91 -14.62 10.62
N ALA A 391 12.92 -13.83 10.26
CA ALA A 391 13.55 -13.91 8.95
C ALA A 391 14.94 -14.57 9.03
N PHE A 392 15.20 -15.52 8.13
CA PHE A 392 16.56 -16.00 7.82
C PHE A 392 17.12 -15.31 6.57
N HIS A 393 16.66 -14.10 6.30
CA HIS A 393 17.16 -13.24 5.23
C HIS A 393 17.21 -11.81 5.73
N GLY A 394 18.03 -11.01 5.07
CA GLY A 394 18.05 -9.57 5.24
C GLY A 394 17.39 -8.86 4.07
N ARG A 395 17.03 -7.60 4.31
CA ARG A 395 16.69 -6.65 3.25
C ARG A 395 17.64 -5.48 3.27
N GLY A 396 17.96 -5.00 2.07
CA GLY A 396 18.97 -3.97 1.91
C GLY A 396 18.66 -2.96 0.83
N PHE A 397 19.44 -1.90 0.87
CA PHE A 397 19.38 -0.74 0.01
C PHE A 397 20.79 -0.35 -0.44
N THR A 398 20.85 0.40 -1.53
CA THR A 398 22.03 1.16 -1.91
C THR A 398 21.85 2.58 -1.39
N VAL A 399 22.73 3.05 -0.51
CA VAL A 399 22.61 4.37 0.11
C VAL A 399 22.80 5.48 -0.93
N SER A 400 22.13 6.62 -0.75
CA SER A 400 22.32 7.78 -1.63
C SER A 400 23.66 8.46 -1.41
N SER A 401 24.17 8.41 -0.18
CA SER A 401 25.50 8.88 0.18
C SER A 401 26.13 7.95 1.21
N THR A 402 27.37 7.54 0.97
CA THR A 402 28.16 6.75 1.93
C THR A 402 28.51 7.52 3.21
N SER A 403 28.26 8.84 3.25
CA SER A 403 28.40 9.65 4.46
C SER A 403 27.25 9.47 5.46
N CYS A 404 26.13 8.85 5.07
CA CYS A 404 24.96 8.64 5.92
C CYS A 404 24.51 7.18 5.80
N THR A 405 24.77 6.38 6.83
CA THR A 405 24.45 4.94 6.83
C THR A 405 23.63 4.50 8.05
N GLU A 406 23.05 5.47 8.76
CA GLU A 406 22.13 5.24 9.87
C GLU A 406 20.69 5.03 9.37
N PRO A 407 19.82 4.35 10.14
CA PRO A 407 18.39 4.37 9.90
C PRO A 407 17.87 5.80 9.72
N GLY A 408 16.97 6.02 8.76
CA GLY A 408 16.51 7.37 8.40
C GLY A 408 17.38 8.11 7.38
N CYS A 409 18.56 7.60 7.00
CA CYS A 409 19.35 8.15 5.89
C CYS A 409 18.72 7.82 4.53
N ALA A 410 18.92 8.67 3.51
CA ALA A 410 18.37 8.42 2.17
C ALA A 410 19.08 7.26 1.43
N PHE A 411 18.31 6.49 0.65
CA PHE A 411 18.74 5.43 -0.25
C PHE A 411 18.34 5.72 -1.70
N SER A 412 19.16 5.28 -2.65
CA SER A 412 18.98 5.53 -4.08
C SER A 412 18.31 4.37 -4.80
N SER A 413 18.48 3.14 -4.29
CA SER A 413 17.87 1.94 -4.86
C SER A 413 17.87 0.79 -3.86
N GLY A 414 17.34 -0.36 -4.28
CA GLY A 414 17.50 -1.61 -3.54
C GLY A 414 18.94 -2.11 -3.52
N SER A 415 19.33 -2.90 -2.52
CA SER A 415 20.68 -3.49 -2.49
C SER A 415 20.88 -4.46 -3.63
N LEU A 416 22.13 -4.58 -4.06
CA LEU A 416 22.55 -5.53 -5.09
C LEU A 416 22.14 -6.96 -4.70
N PRO A 417 21.63 -7.75 -5.67
CA PRO A 417 21.18 -9.11 -5.41
C PRO A 417 22.34 -10.03 -5.03
N GLY A 418 22.07 -10.97 -4.12
CA GLY A 418 23.00 -12.05 -3.80
C GLY A 418 23.15 -13.06 -4.94
N ASN A 419 24.30 -13.74 -5.02
CA ASN A 419 24.60 -14.72 -6.07
C ASN A 419 23.61 -15.90 -6.11
N CYS A 420 23.06 -16.28 -4.96
CA CYS A 420 22.09 -17.36 -4.81
C CYS A 420 20.65 -16.86 -4.88
N CYS A 421 20.32 -15.77 -4.17
CA CYS A 421 18.96 -15.24 -4.13
C CYS A 421 18.54 -14.55 -5.43
N ARG A 422 19.48 -13.90 -6.13
CA ARG A 422 19.26 -13.14 -7.38
C ARG A 422 18.06 -12.20 -7.34
N THR A 423 17.75 -11.68 -6.16
CA THR A 423 16.60 -10.81 -5.90
C THR A 423 17.11 -9.50 -5.34
N LEU A 424 16.75 -8.38 -5.97
CA LEU A 424 17.10 -7.03 -5.51
C LEU A 424 16.57 -6.82 -4.08
N SER A 425 17.29 -6.06 -3.26
CA SER A 425 16.92 -5.78 -1.86
C SER A 425 16.77 -7.01 -0.97
N MET A 426 17.37 -8.15 -1.32
CA MET A 426 17.30 -9.34 -0.49
C MET A 426 18.62 -10.13 -0.53
N LEU A 427 19.11 -10.47 0.66
CA LEU A 427 20.23 -11.37 0.85
C LEU A 427 19.82 -12.48 1.81
N MET A 428 20.11 -13.73 1.47
CA MET A 428 19.93 -14.83 2.42
C MET A 428 20.95 -14.71 3.56
N ASN A 429 20.59 -15.11 4.78
CA ASN A 429 21.54 -15.07 5.91
C ASN A 429 22.84 -15.84 5.64
N SER A 430 22.78 -16.91 4.84
CA SER A 430 23.96 -17.61 4.34
C SER A 430 24.87 -16.74 3.45
N GLU A 431 24.30 -15.89 2.60
CA GLU A 431 25.05 -14.93 1.77
C GLU A 431 25.63 -13.80 2.59
N ILE A 432 24.87 -13.29 3.57
CA ILE A 432 25.32 -12.26 4.52
C ILE A 432 26.52 -12.77 5.32
N LYS A 433 26.42 -13.97 5.91
CA LYS A 433 27.51 -14.62 6.64
C LYS A 433 28.76 -14.78 5.78
N ASN A 434 28.61 -15.22 4.53
CA ASN A 434 29.73 -15.36 3.61
C ASN A 434 30.36 -14.00 3.30
N ARG A 435 29.55 -12.95 3.14
CA ARG A 435 30.02 -11.59 2.85
C ARG A 435 30.81 -11.01 4.02
N ILE A 436 30.30 -11.15 5.24
CA ILE A 436 30.99 -10.80 6.49
C ILE A 436 32.37 -11.47 6.54
N ALA A 437 32.43 -12.78 6.30
CA ALA A 437 33.68 -13.54 6.34
C ALA A 437 34.67 -13.15 5.23
N LEU A 438 34.17 -12.96 3.99
CA LEU A 438 35.02 -12.65 2.83
C LEU A 438 35.58 -11.23 2.88
N ARG A 439 34.76 -10.25 3.30
CA ARG A 439 35.14 -8.84 3.32
C ARG A 439 35.73 -8.37 4.66
N ARG A 440 35.64 -9.20 5.70
CA ARG A 440 36.07 -8.86 7.08
C ARG A 440 35.39 -7.58 7.59
N ILE A 441 34.08 -7.51 7.36
CA ILE A 441 33.21 -6.41 7.81
C ILE A 441 32.41 -6.86 9.03
N GLU A 442 32.09 -5.95 9.93
CA GLU A 442 31.29 -6.21 11.13
C GLU A 442 29.89 -5.60 10.98
N SER A 443 28.90 -6.17 11.68
CA SER A 443 27.57 -5.58 11.79
C SER A 443 27.43 -4.77 13.07
N SER A 444 26.55 -3.78 13.06
CA SER A 444 26.13 -3.02 14.24
C SER A 444 24.70 -3.39 14.63
N LEU A 445 24.44 -3.55 15.92
CA LEU A 445 23.10 -3.79 16.44
C LEU A 445 22.34 -2.46 16.57
N ASP A 446 21.23 -2.33 15.86
CA ASP A 446 20.21 -1.33 16.15
C ASP A 446 19.44 -1.78 17.39
N GLN A 447 19.63 -1.07 18.50
CA GLN A 447 19.02 -1.43 19.78
C GLN A 447 17.52 -1.17 19.83
N GLU A 448 17.03 -0.18 19.08
CA GLU A 448 15.60 0.18 19.09
C GLU A 448 14.81 -0.80 18.21
N ALA A 449 15.31 -1.07 17.01
CA ALA A 449 14.66 -1.99 16.08
C ALA A 449 14.96 -3.48 16.39
N GLU A 450 15.93 -3.75 17.25
CA GLU A 450 16.46 -5.09 17.58
C GLU A 450 16.87 -5.90 16.35
N VAL A 451 17.67 -5.29 15.46
CA VAL A 451 18.18 -5.89 14.21
C VAL A 451 19.65 -5.60 14.02
N GLU A 452 20.35 -6.46 13.28
CA GLU A 452 21.72 -6.19 12.86
C GLU A 452 21.74 -5.39 11.55
N ILE A 453 22.58 -4.37 11.48
CA ILE A 453 22.85 -3.54 10.31
C ILE A 453 24.24 -3.91 9.78
N LEU A 454 24.32 -4.21 8.50
CA LEU A 454 25.57 -4.49 7.80
C LEU A 454 25.77 -3.51 6.65
N THR A 455 26.92 -2.83 6.63
CA THR A 455 27.26 -1.85 5.60
C THR A 455 28.57 -2.23 4.90
N TRP A 456 28.62 -2.03 3.58
CA TRP A 456 29.85 -2.17 2.78
C TRP A 456 29.72 -1.40 1.47
N ASP A 457 30.80 -0.76 0.99
CA ASP A 457 30.76 0.10 -0.20
C ASP A 457 29.63 1.16 -0.06
N ASP A 458 28.63 1.10 -0.94
CA ASP A 458 27.38 1.87 -0.92
C ASP A 458 26.16 1.02 -0.52
N GLN A 459 26.37 -0.19 -0.02
CA GLN A 459 25.33 -1.14 0.32
C GLN A 459 25.06 -1.14 1.82
N TRP A 460 23.78 -1.22 2.15
CA TRP A 460 23.27 -1.28 3.52
C TRP A 460 22.25 -2.40 3.63
N THR A 461 22.34 -3.27 4.63
CA THR A 461 21.43 -4.42 4.79
C THR A 461 21.10 -4.64 6.26
N THR A 462 19.82 -4.77 6.58
CA THR A 462 19.37 -5.25 7.90
C THR A 462 19.09 -6.74 7.86
N TYR A 463 19.49 -7.45 8.90
CA TYR A 463 19.27 -8.89 9.02
C TYR A 463 19.17 -9.32 10.48
N ASP A 464 18.83 -10.60 10.68
CA ASP A 464 18.80 -11.20 12.01
C ASP A 464 19.92 -12.23 12.21
N ASP A 465 20.53 -12.17 13.39
CA ASP A 465 21.60 -13.05 13.82
C ASP A 465 21.30 -13.67 15.21
N ALA A 466 22.29 -14.28 15.86
CA ALA A 466 22.08 -14.87 17.18
C ALA A 466 21.71 -13.84 18.27
N SER A 467 22.22 -12.61 18.15
CA SER A 467 21.99 -11.49 19.05
C SER A 467 20.53 -11.03 18.92
N SER A 468 20.10 -10.68 17.71
CA SER A 468 18.75 -10.17 17.47
C SER A 468 17.67 -11.25 17.65
N PHE A 469 17.95 -12.51 17.27
CA PHE A 469 17.04 -13.62 17.58
C PHE A 469 16.83 -13.78 19.08
N LYS A 470 17.84 -13.51 19.92
CA LYS A 470 17.67 -13.58 21.37
C LYS A 470 16.71 -12.50 21.86
N LEU A 471 16.85 -11.28 21.38
CA LEU A 471 15.99 -10.17 21.77
C LEU A 471 14.54 -10.40 21.31
N LYS A 472 14.34 -10.73 20.03
CA LYS A 472 13.02 -11.06 19.46
C LYS A 472 12.36 -12.27 20.14
N THR A 473 13.11 -13.32 20.44
CA THR A 473 12.54 -14.46 21.19
C THR A 473 12.28 -14.15 22.67
N ASN A 474 12.94 -13.17 23.27
CA ASN A 474 12.56 -12.68 24.60
C ASN A 474 11.24 -11.89 24.52
N PHE A 475 11.06 -11.05 23.51
CA PHE A 475 9.79 -10.37 23.27
C PHE A 475 8.64 -11.36 23.01
N ALA A 476 8.83 -12.33 22.11
CA ALA A 476 7.82 -13.36 21.88
C ALA A 476 7.46 -14.13 23.16
N ARG A 477 8.42 -14.26 24.10
CA ARG A 477 8.19 -14.89 25.40
C ARG A 477 7.36 -14.01 26.33
N SER A 478 7.65 -12.70 26.41
CA SER A 478 6.88 -11.78 27.24
C SER A 478 5.42 -11.73 26.78
N GLU A 479 5.20 -11.77 25.46
CA GLU A 479 3.87 -11.72 24.84
C GLU A 479 3.19 -13.10 24.69
N CYS A 480 3.82 -14.17 25.20
CA CYS A 480 3.30 -15.53 25.11
C CYS A 480 3.00 -16.04 23.68
N LEU A 481 3.80 -15.60 22.70
CA LEU A 481 3.66 -15.88 21.28
C LEU A 481 4.35 -17.17 20.84
N GLY A 482 3.85 -17.78 19.77
CA GLY A 482 4.66 -18.69 18.95
C GLY A 482 5.72 -17.95 18.14
N ALA A 483 6.64 -18.67 17.51
CA ALA A 483 7.51 -18.13 16.46
C ALA A 483 7.47 -19.00 15.19
N MET A 484 7.72 -18.40 14.04
CA MET A 484 7.85 -19.09 12.76
C MET A 484 9.02 -18.50 12.01
N VAL A 485 9.73 -19.31 11.20
CA VAL A 485 10.88 -18.80 10.44
C VAL A 485 10.66 -18.89 8.93
N TRP A 486 10.99 -17.79 8.25
CA TRP A 486 11.04 -17.67 6.80
C TRP A 486 12.46 -17.36 6.28
N ALA A 487 13.13 -18.27 5.60
CA ALA A 487 12.83 -19.69 5.50
C ALA A 487 14.09 -20.48 5.85
N VAL A 488 13.93 -21.74 6.27
CA VAL A 488 15.06 -22.60 6.64
C VAL A 488 16.11 -22.69 5.52
N SER A 489 15.67 -22.62 4.26
CA SER A 489 16.52 -22.62 3.07
C SER A 489 17.42 -21.40 2.91
N HIS A 490 17.15 -20.29 3.61
CA HIS A 490 17.99 -19.08 3.55
C HIS A 490 19.14 -19.11 4.57
N GLY A 491 19.08 -20.03 5.54
CA GLY A 491 20.21 -20.35 6.40
C GLY A 491 21.32 -21.10 5.65
N ASP A 492 22.42 -21.39 6.34
CA ASP A 492 23.52 -22.18 5.76
C ASP A 492 23.31 -23.70 5.91
N SER A 493 24.04 -24.48 5.12
CA SER A 493 23.99 -25.96 5.11
C SER A 493 24.47 -26.60 6.42
N SER A 494 25.14 -25.84 7.29
CA SER A 494 25.57 -26.27 8.62
C SER A 494 24.49 -26.08 9.69
N GLY A 495 23.38 -25.43 9.33
CA GLY A 495 22.26 -25.10 10.19
C GLY A 495 22.60 -24.07 11.27
N THR A 496 23.56 -23.16 11.02
CA THR A 496 24.01 -22.18 12.05
C THR A 496 22.83 -21.35 12.56
N PHE A 497 22.08 -20.68 11.69
CA PHE A 497 20.94 -19.83 12.09
C PHE A 497 19.82 -20.62 12.79
N SER A 498 19.54 -21.84 12.33
CA SER A 498 18.60 -22.72 13.03
C SER A 498 19.09 -23.07 14.43
N ARG A 499 20.38 -23.37 14.61
CA ARG A 499 20.93 -23.66 15.94
C ARG A 499 20.93 -22.41 16.83
N SER A 500 21.27 -21.24 16.30
CA SER A 500 21.21 -19.97 17.02
C SER A 500 19.79 -19.70 17.54
N LEU A 501 18.79 -19.80 16.67
CA LEU A 501 17.39 -19.65 17.07
C LEU A 501 16.93 -20.74 18.05
N SER A 502 17.40 -21.98 17.89
CA SER A 502 17.11 -23.05 18.85
C SER A 502 17.68 -22.78 20.24
N ASN A 503 18.83 -22.14 20.32
CA ASN A 503 19.50 -21.86 21.59
C ASN A 503 18.83 -20.72 22.35
N THR A 504 18.14 -19.81 21.65
CA THR A 504 17.40 -18.70 22.26
C THR A 504 15.95 -19.09 22.59
N ALA A 505 15.42 -20.11 21.92
CA ALA A 505 14.13 -20.72 22.23
C ALA A 505 14.17 -21.53 23.53
N ILE A 506 13.10 -21.47 24.34
CA ILE A 506 13.00 -22.13 25.65
C ILE A 506 13.08 -23.67 25.55
N ARG A 507 12.77 -24.23 24.37
CA ARG A 507 12.90 -25.66 24.10
C ARG A 507 13.93 -25.90 23.00
N PRO A 508 15.00 -26.68 23.27
CA PRO A 508 15.93 -27.07 22.22
C PRO A 508 15.16 -27.90 21.17
N PHE A 509 15.20 -27.48 19.91
CA PHE A 509 14.79 -28.33 18.80
C PHE A 509 16.03 -29.00 18.21
N THR A 510 15.96 -30.31 18.01
CA THR A 510 17.03 -31.02 17.33
C THR A 510 16.93 -30.70 15.84
N SER A 511 17.86 -29.91 15.31
CA SER A 511 18.11 -29.83 13.87
C SER A 511 18.29 -31.26 13.35
N LEU A 512 17.40 -31.71 12.46
CA LEU A 512 17.49 -33.06 11.87
C LEU A 512 18.87 -33.23 11.22
N LYS A 513 19.62 -34.26 11.65
CA LYS A 513 20.89 -34.66 11.03
C LYS A 513 20.68 -34.85 9.52
N ARG A 514 21.63 -34.33 8.74
CA ARG A 514 21.89 -34.54 7.30
C ARG A 514 21.12 -35.75 6.73
N TYR A 515 19.99 -35.49 6.05
CA TYR A 515 19.34 -36.53 5.26
C TYR A 515 20.14 -36.72 3.97
N ARG A 516 20.94 -37.79 3.89
CA ARG A 516 21.40 -38.30 2.59
C ARG A 516 20.13 -38.77 1.87
N GLY A 517 19.86 -38.18 0.71
CA GLY A 517 18.69 -38.52 -0.08
C GLY A 517 18.73 -39.99 -0.47
N ASP A 518 17.82 -40.77 0.08
CA ASP A 518 17.31 -41.95 -0.60
C ASP A 518 15.85 -41.67 -0.99
N GLY A 519 15.54 -41.97 -2.25
CA GLY A 519 14.41 -41.47 -3.02
C GLY A 519 13.07 -42.08 -2.64
N SER A 520 12.60 -41.87 -1.41
CA SER A 520 11.21 -42.18 -1.04
C SER A 520 10.47 -40.94 -0.53
N SER A 521 9.41 -40.59 -1.25
CA SER A 521 8.51 -39.50 -0.91
C SER A 521 7.69 -39.84 0.33
N SER A 522 7.93 -39.14 1.44
CA SER A 522 6.91 -38.98 2.48
C SER A 522 6.90 -37.53 2.96
N ARG A 523 5.77 -36.84 2.74
CA ARG A 523 5.51 -35.51 3.32
C ARG A 523 5.11 -35.72 4.78
N LYS A 524 5.94 -35.28 5.72
CA LYS A 524 5.54 -35.08 7.12
C LYS A 524 5.87 -33.64 7.51
N THR A 525 4.83 -32.83 7.64
CA THR A 525 4.86 -31.55 8.35
C THR A 525 4.72 -31.89 9.84
N SER A 526 5.75 -31.71 10.64
CA SER A 526 5.67 -31.94 12.08
C SER A 526 5.16 -30.69 12.78
N LEU A 527 3.89 -30.69 13.21
CA LEU A 527 3.39 -29.80 14.26
C LEU A 527 3.55 -30.52 15.61
N PHE A 528 4.18 -29.86 16.60
CA PHE A 528 4.25 -30.38 17.97
C PHE A 528 3.43 -29.48 18.92
N THR A 529 2.49 -30.08 19.64
CA THR A 529 1.69 -29.43 20.69
C THR A 529 2.16 -29.91 22.07
N SER A 530 2.15 -29.03 23.09
CA SER A 530 2.14 -29.48 24.49
C SER A 530 1.55 -28.42 25.44
N ASN A 531 1.08 -28.90 26.59
CA ASN A 531 0.39 -28.18 27.66
C ASN A 531 1.36 -27.53 28.68
N ILE A 532 1.08 -26.26 29.00
CA ILE A 532 1.34 -25.47 30.23
C ILE A 532 2.78 -25.06 30.61
N SER A 533 2.85 -23.78 31.03
CA SER A 533 3.90 -22.95 31.66
C SER A 533 5.13 -22.60 30.80
N ASN A 534 5.22 -21.32 30.43
CA ASN A 534 6.27 -20.63 29.65
C ASN A 534 6.13 -20.79 28.12
N CYS A 535 5.33 -19.87 27.59
CA CYS A 535 4.89 -19.76 26.21
C CYS A 535 6.04 -19.36 25.27
N ILE A 536 6.45 -20.30 24.40
CA ILE A 536 6.85 -20.08 22.99
C ILE A 536 6.65 -21.42 22.24
N ARG A 537 6.11 -21.38 21.01
CA ARG A 537 5.98 -22.52 20.08
C ARG A 537 6.59 -22.18 18.72
N ILE A 538 7.65 -22.86 18.27
CA ILE A 538 8.31 -22.55 16.99
C ILE A 538 7.90 -23.50 15.87
N ALA A 539 7.50 -23.00 14.70
CA ALA A 539 7.20 -23.76 13.48
C ALA A 539 8.11 -23.35 12.30
N ALA A 540 8.46 -24.29 11.41
CA ALA A 540 9.31 -24.02 10.24
C ALA A 540 8.62 -24.46 8.94
N LEU A 541 8.60 -23.59 7.93
CA LEU A 541 8.06 -23.90 6.59
C LEU A 541 9.20 -24.15 5.59
N ARG A 542 8.99 -25.13 4.70
CA ARG A 542 9.93 -25.50 3.63
C ARG A 542 9.37 -24.99 2.30
N THR A 543 10.15 -24.19 1.57
CA THR A 543 9.86 -23.85 0.18
C THR A 543 10.23 -25.04 -0.72
N VAL A 544 9.24 -25.57 -1.44
CA VAL A 544 9.47 -26.59 -2.48
C VAL A 544 9.77 -25.85 -3.78
N ARG A 545 11.01 -25.95 -4.30
CA ARG A 545 11.27 -25.66 -5.71
C ARG A 545 10.44 -26.65 -6.54
N ARG A 546 9.49 -26.18 -7.35
CA ARG A 546 8.90 -27.02 -8.41
C ARG A 546 10.04 -27.43 -9.34
N GLN A 547 10.32 -28.73 -9.43
CA GLN A 547 11.05 -29.28 -10.57
C GLN A 547 10.21 -29.05 -11.84
N PRO A 548 10.83 -28.72 -12.98
CA PRO A 548 10.13 -28.70 -14.26
C PRO A 548 9.86 -30.15 -14.66
N VAL A 549 8.60 -30.57 -14.60
CA VAL A 549 8.16 -31.82 -15.23
C VAL A 549 7.09 -31.43 -16.25
N GLY A 550 7.48 -31.49 -17.52
CA GLY A 550 6.54 -31.49 -18.62
C GLY A 550 5.66 -32.73 -18.56
N GLY A 551 4.42 -32.61 -19.02
CA GLY A 551 3.49 -33.73 -19.15
C GLY A 551 2.09 -33.37 -18.68
N THR A 552 1.23 -33.11 -19.66
CA THR A 552 -0.23 -32.99 -19.56
C THR A 552 -0.86 -34.17 -18.82
N ARG A 553 -1.78 -33.90 -17.88
CA ARG A 553 -3.04 -34.65 -17.72
C ARG A 553 -4.02 -33.96 -16.77
N THR A 554 -5.18 -33.69 -17.32
CA THR A 554 -6.45 -33.26 -16.72
C THR A 554 -7.03 -34.38 -15.85
N ILE A 555 -7.40 -34.12 -14.58
CA ILE A 555 -8.48 -34.83 -13.87
C ILE A 555 -9.19 -33.85 -12.91
N THR A 556 -10.51 -33.89 -12.99
CA THR A 556 -11.60 -33.20 -12.31
C THR A 556 -11.80 -33.56 -10.82
N GLY A 557 -12.46 -32.68 -10.05
CA GLY A 557 -13.44 -33.09 -9.02
C GLY A 557 -13.08 -32.95 -7.53
N SER A 558 -13.79 -32.04 -6.85
CA SER A 558 -14.31 -32.06 -5.46
C SER A 558 -13.54 -32.77 -4.32
N ALA A 559 -13.30 -32.06 -3.22
CA ALA A 559 -14.05 -32.21 -1.95
C ALA A 559 -13.28 -31.58 -0.78
N ILE A 560 -13.84 -30.49 -0.24
CA ILE A 560 -13.57 -30.00 1.11
C ILE A 560 -14.51 -30.81 2.02
N GLN A 561 -13.96 -31.49 3.03
CA GLN A 561 -14.74 -31.97 4.18
C GLN A 561 -14.16 -31.38 5.47
N PRO A 562 -14.99 -30.72 6.31
CA PRO A 562 -14.58 -30.21 7.61
C PRO A 562 -14.72 -31.32 8.67
N ALA A 563 -13.67 -31.58 9.43
CA ALA A 563 -13.74 -32.44 10.61
C ALA A 563 -14.24 -31.63 11.81
N LEU A 564 -15.53 -31.80 12.13
CA LEU A 564 -16.16 -31.43 13.40
C LEU A 564 -15.83 -32.50 14.46
N ARG A 565 -15.40 -32.02 15.63
CA ARG A 565 -15.54 -32.54 17.01
C ARG A 565 -15.56 -34.06 17.28
N THR A 566 -14.77 -34.49 18.27
CA THR A 566 -15.29 -35.04 19.54
C THR A 566 -14.17 -35.23 20.57
N GLN A 567 -14.48 -34.81 21.81
CA GLN A 567 -13.81 -34.99 23.12
C GLN A 567 -12.37 -34.50 23.32
#